data_AF-A0A9P0KXT6-F1
#
_entry.id   AF-A0A9P0KXT6-F1
#
_cell.length_a   1.000
_cell.length_b   1.000
_cell.length_c   1.000
_cell.angle_alpha   90.00
_cell.angle_beta   90.00
_cell.angle_gamma   90.00
#
_symmetry.space_group_name_H-M   'P 1'
#
loop_
_entity.id
_entity.type
_entity.pdbx_description
1 polymer ?
#
loop_
_entity_poly.entity_id
_entity_poly.type
_entity_poly.pdbx_seq_one_letter_code
_entity_poly.pdbx_strand_id
1 'polypeptide(L)' 'MGKGDCQTLFSDQGVIAHLWKDSKEVLILSRCHKDEMGTVERRQQAGTKINVPCPEAIKAYNGCMGGVDLSDEMSVI' A
#
# COMPACT_ATOMS: atom_id res chain seq x y z
N MET A 1 -4.27 11.70 -11.39
CA MET A 1 -3.79 12.15 -10.07
C MET A 1 -2.28 12.41 -10.13
N GLY A 2 -1.78 13.39 -9.37
CA GLY A 2 -0.36 13.68 -9.20
C GLY A 2 0.34 12.65 -8.32
N LYS A 3 1.67 12.59 -8.37
CA LYS A 3 2.46 11.63 -7.59
C LYS A 3 2.40 11.99 -6.10
N GLY A 4 1.96 11.03 -5.28
CA GLY A 4 1.71 11.18 -3.86
C GLY A 4 0.23 11.45 -3.53
N ASP A 5 -0.60 11.79 -4.52
CA ASP A 5 -2.01 12.07 -4.29
C ASP A 5 -2.76 10.81 -3.86
N CYS A 6 -3.72 11.00 -2.96
CA CYS A 6 -4.65 9.96 -2.52
C CYS A 6 -6.07 10.50 -2.54
N GLN A 7 -6.99 9.71 -3.09
CA GLN A 7 -8.44 9.92 -2.96
C GLN A 7 -9.00 8.81 -2.09
N THR A 8 -9.83 9.18 -1.10
CA THR A 8 -10.46 8.23 -0.20
C THR A 8 -11.98 8.23 -0.41
N LEU A 9 -12.57 7.05 -0.53
CA LEU A 9 -14.02 6.84 -0.60
C LEU A 9 -14.45 5.93 0.55
N PHE A 10 -15.63 6.20 1.11
CA PHE A 10 -16.21 5.42 2.19
C PHE A 10 -17.50 4.78 1.70
N SER A 11 -17.67 3.48 1.96
CA SER A 11 -18.95 2.81 1.78
C SER A 11 -19.78 2.86 3.07
N ASP A 12 -21.09 2.81 2.91
CA ASP A 12 -22.06 2.64 3.99
C ASP A 12 -21.88 1.31 4.77
N GLN A 13 -21.26 0.31 4.14
CA GLN A 13 -20.91 -0.98 4.73
C GLN A 13 -19.59 -0.97 5.52
N GLY A 14 -19.00 0.21 5.76
CA GLY A 14 -17.76 0.35 6.52
C GLY A 14 -16.51 -0.11 5.78
N VAL A 15 -16.53 -0.11 4.45
CA VAL A 15 -15.33 -0.31 3.61
C VAL A 15 -14.76 1.05 3.25
N ILE A 16 -13.46 1.21 3.40
CA ILE A 16 -12.69 2.36 2.92
C ILE A 16 -11.93 1.94 1.67
N ALA A 17 -12.00 2.78 0.63
CA ALA A 17 -11.23 2.64 -0.58
C ALA A 17 -10.23 3.79 -0.69
N HIS A 18 -8.94 3.48 -0.88
CA HIS A 18 -7.93 4.47 -1.21
C HIS A 18 -7.47 4.25 -2.65
N LEU A 19 -7.60 5.28 -3.48
CA LEU A 19 -6.94 5.37 -4.78
C LEU A 19 -5.70 6.23 -4.59
N TRP A 20 -4.52 5.62 -4.55
CA TRP A 20 -3.25 6.29 -4.32
C TRP A 20 -2.38 6.25 -5.56
N LYS A 21 -1.75 7.38 -5.91
CA LYS A 21 -0.83 7.48 -7.05
C LYS A 21 0.61 7.53 -6.58
N ASP A 22 1.34 6.45 -6.78
CA ASP A 22 2.80 6.47 -6.70
C ASP A 22 3.39 6.60 -8.12
N SER A 23 4.14 5.59 -8.55
CA SER A 23 4.60 5.42 -9.93
C SER A 23 3.43 5.02 -10.84
N LYS A 24 2.48 4.25 -10.29
CA LYS A 24 1.19 3.88 -10.90
C LYS A 24 0.07 4.13 -9.90
N GLU A 25 -1.17 4.10 -10.40
CA GLU A 25 -2.35 4.17 -9.51
C GLU A 25 -2.55 2.80 -8.87
N VAL A 26 -2.82 2.81 -7.57
CA VAL A 26 -3.09 1.64 -6.74
C VAL A 26 -4.42 1.88 -6.04
N LEU A 27 -5.38 0.99 -6.27
CA LEU A 27 -6.62 0.94 -5.52
C LEU A 27 -6.50 -0.11 -4.43
N ILE A 28 -6.75 0.27 -3.18
CA ILE A 28 -6.83 -0.66 -2.06
C ILE A 28 -8.17 -0.51 -1.35
N LEU A 29 -8.76 -1.64 -0.96
CA LEU A 29 -9.98 -1.71 -0.17
C LEU A 29 -9.66 -2.28 1.20
N SER A 30 -10.26 -1.70 2.24
CA SER A 30 -10.00 -2.09 3.63
C SER A 30 -11.25 -1.92 4.50
N ARG A 31 -11.42 -2.82 5.48
CA ARG A 31 -12.41 -2.65 6.57
C ARG A 31 -11.78 -2.42 7.93
N CYS A 32 -10.53 -2.86 8.10
CA CYS A 32 -9.84 -2.85 9.39
C CYS A 32 -8.99 -1.59 9.61
N HIS A 33 -8.75 -0.81 8.55
CA HIS A 33 -7.98 0.42 8.62
C HIS A 33 -8.92 1.63 8.61
N LYS A 34 -8.47 2.72 9.23
CA LYS A 34 -9.09 4.05 9.15
C LYS A 34 -8.44 4.86 8.02
N ASP A 35 -9.00 6.03 7.72
CA ASP A 35 -8.39 7.01 6.82
C ASP A 35 -7.21 7.71 7.51
N GLU A 36 -6.10 6.97 7.61
CA GLU A 36 -4.86 7.41 8.24
C GLU A 36 -3.71 7.29 7.24
N MET A 37 -2.77 8.23 7.32
CA MET A 37 -1.57 8.24 6.51
C MET A 37 -0.38 7.66 7.28
N GLY A 38 0.34 6.78 6.64
CA GLY A 38 1.64 6.26 7.06
C GLY A 38 2.75 6.67 6.09
N THR A 39 3.89 6.02 6.26
CA THR A 39 5.08 6.23 5.42
C THR A 39 5.65 4.89 5.01
N VAL A 40 5.98 4.75 3.72
CA VAL A 40 6.68 3.59 3.18
C VAL A 40 8.03 3.99 2.60
N GLU A 41 8.99 3.07 2.65
CA GLU A 41 10.28 3.25 2.01
C GLU A 41 10.18 2.85 0.53
N ARG A 42 10.45 3.82 -0.36
CA ARG A 42 10.48 3.61 -1.81
C ARG A 42 11.90 3.69 -2.32
N ARG A 43 12.32 2.69 -3.09
CA ARG A 43 13.57 2.72 -3.85
C ARG A 43 13.41 3.57 -5.12
N GLN A 44 14.30 4.51 -5.33
CA GLN A 44 14.39 5.29 -6.56
C GLN A 44 15.23 4.55 -7.62
N GLN A 45 15.14 4.99 -8.87
CA GLN A 45 15.93 4.44 -9.98
C GLN A 45 17.44 4.50 -9.71
N ALA A 46 17.92 5.54 -9.03
CA ALA A 46 19.31 5.70 -8.63
C ALA A 46 19.76 4.77 -7.48
N GLY A 47 18.87 3.90 -6.99
CA GLY A 47 19.15 2.96 -5.90
C GLY A 47 18.96 3.54 -4.50
N THR A 48 18.84 4.85 -4.36
CA THR A 48 18.53 5.54 -3.10
C THR A 48 17.13 5.17 -2.59
N LYS A 49 16.98 5.15 -1.26
CA LYS A 49 15.71 4.89 -0.58
C LYS A 49 15.17 6.20 -0.01
N ILE A 50 13.88 6.44 -0.19
CA ILE A 50 13.21 7.64 0.31
C ILE A 50 11.90 7.28 0.99
N ASN A 51 11.53 8.07 1.99
CA ASN A 51 10.26 7.96 2.67
C ASN A 51 9.17 8.68 1.88
N VAL A 52 8.06 7.99 1.64
CA VAL A 52 6.92 8.52 0.87
C VAL A 52 5.65 8.34 1.71
N PRO A 53 4.83 9.39 1.86
CA PRO A 53 3.54 9.26 2.52
C PRO A 53 2.60 8.38 1.68
N CYS A 54 1.89 7.47 2.33
CA CYS A 54 0.87 6.63 1.72
C CYS A 54 -0.24 6.33 2.74
N PRO A 55 -1.42 5.88 2.31
CA PRO A 55 -2.42 5.34 3.24
C PRO A 55 -1.85 4.21 4.10
N GLU A 56 -2.22 4.16 5.38
CA GLU A 56 -1.75 3.12 6.33
C GLU A 56 -2.16 1.72 5.84
N ALA A 57 -3.31 1.59 5.18
CA ALA A 57 -3.75 0.34 4.56
C ALA A 57 -2.74 -0.18 3.52
N ILE A 58 -2.11 0.70 2.73
CA ILE A 58 -1.09 0.32 1.73
C ILE A 58 0.20 -0.12 2.42
N LYS A 59 0.60 0.60 3.47
CA LYS A 59 1.78 0.23 4.28
C LYS A 59 1.61 -1.15 4.92
N ALA A 60 0.45 -1.41 5.53
CA ALA A 60 0.13 -2.70 6.12
C ALA A 60 0.13 -3.82 5.07
N TYR A 61 -0.48 -3.58 3.90
CA TYR A 61 -0.45 -4.53 2.79
C TYR A 61 0.98 -4.87 2.37
N ASN A 62 1.82 -3.86 2.11
CA ASN A 62 3.21 -4.08 1.69
C ASN A 62 4.03 -4.85 2.74
N GLY A 63 3.73 -4.68 4.03
CA GLY A 63 4.43 -5.39 5.11
C GLY A 63 4.00 -6.85 5.29
N CYS A 64 2.80 -7.21 4.86
CA CYS A 64 2.26 -8.57 4.97
C CYS A 64 2.22 -9.32 3.63
N MET A 65 2.40 -8.62 2.52
CA MET A 65 2.48 -9.21 1.18
C MET A 65 3.69 -10.14 1.07
N GLY A 66 3.54 -11.22 0.31
CA GLY A 66 4.61 -12.19 0.09
C GLY A 66 4.62 -13.37 1.06
N GLY A 67 3.75 -13.42 2.06
CA GLY A 67 3.66 -14.58 2.97
C GLY A 67 3.39 -15.90 2.25
N VAL A 68 2.59 -15.88 1.19
CA VAL A 68 2.34 -17.06 0.34
C VAL A 68 3.56 -17.39 -0.50
N ASP A 69 4.13 -16.41 -1.22
CA ASP A 69 5.32 -16.62 -2.05
C ASP A 69 6.50 -17.16 -1.23
N LEU A 70 6.74 -16.62 -0.03
CA LEU A 70 7.75 -17.11 0.89
C LEU A 70 7.48 -18.56 1.34
N SER A 71 6.22 -18.91 1.59
CA SER A 71 5.83 -20.28 1.94
C SER A 71 6.08 -21.24 0.79
N ASP A 72 5.77 -20.83 -0.44
CA ASP A 72 5.99 -21.63 -1.64
C ASP A 72 7.49 -21.82 -1.89
N GLU A 73 8.29 -20.75 -1.79
CA GLU A 73 9.77 -20.82 -1.88
C GLU A 73 10.36 -21.81 -0.86
N MET A 74 9.87 -21.81 0.39
CA MET A 74 10.32 -22.73 1.43
C MET A 74 9.85 -24.18 1.22
N SER A 75 8.81 -24.40 0.42
CA SER A 75 8.25 -25.73 0.15
C SER A 75 8.94 -26.46 -1.01
N VAL A 76 9.89 -25.81 -1.71
CA VAL A 76 10.64 -26.35 -2.86
C VAL A 76 11.97 -27.00 -2.42
N ILE A 77 12.06 -27.47 -1.17
CA ILE A 77 13.25 -28.16 -0.62
C ILE A 77 13.06 -29.68 -0.66
#